data_AF-A0A917FYP5-F1
#
_entry.id   AF-A0A917FYP5-F1
#
_cell.length_a   1.000
_cell.length_b   1.000
_cell.length_c   1.000
_cell.angle_alpha   90.00
_cell.angle_beta   90.00
_cell.angle_gamma   90.00
#
_symmetry.space_group_name_H-M   'P 1'
#
loop_
_entity.id
_entity.type
_entity.pdbx_description
1 polymer ?
#
loop_
_entity_poly.entity_id
_entity_poly.type
_entity_poly.pdbx_seq_one_letter_code
_entity_poly.pdbx_strand_id
1 'polypeptide(L)'
;MNVQVGQALDVTLNNWDAMSGSEGDEAEEAANAFEASFYIFIDTLSDWVLELEQPPQTLEEFLELPMIQSIVERLPAPLYLNFETEAELIIENKTRIEEDKYD
;
A
#
# COMPACT_ATOMS: atom_id res chain seq x y z
N MET A 1 -7.82 -11.28 5.79
CA MET A 1 -7.35 -10.30 4.80
C MET A 1 -8.55 -9.82 3.99
N ASN A 2 -8.68 -8.51 3.72
CA ASN A 2 -9.69 -7.99 2.80
C ASN A 2 -9.37 -8.52 1.39
N VAL A 3 -10.39 -8.96 0.64
CA VAL A 3 -10.20 -9.64 -0.65
C VAL A 3 -9.60 -8.70 -1.70
N GLN A 4 -10.06 -7.44 -1.74
CA GLN A 4 -9.59 -6.46 -2.72
C GLN A 4 -8.15 -6.05 -2.44
N VAL A 5 -7.83 -5.74 -1.18
CA VAL A 5 -6.45 -5.41 -0.75
C VAL A 5 -5.51 -6.58 -1.02
N GLY A 6 -5.94 -7.81 -0.71
CA GLY A 6 -5.15 -9.01 -0.96
C GLY A 6 -4.86 -9.23 -2.45
N GLN A 7 -5.86 -9.08 -3.31
CA GLN A 7 -5.70 -9.21 -4.76
C GLN A 7 -4.78 -8.12 -5.33
N ALA A 8 -4.92 -6.88 -4.89
CA ALA A 8 -4.05 -5.79 -5.33
C ALA A 8 -2.60 -6.04 -4.90
N LEU A 9 -2.38 -6.48 -3.65
CA LEU A 9 -1.05 -6.88 -3.17
C LEU A 9 -0.46 -8.02 -4.00
N ASP A 10 -1.24 -9.05 -4.32
CA ASP A 10 -0.78 -10.18 -5.12
C ASP A 10 -0.31 -9.72 -6.52
N VAL A 11 -1.05 -8.81 -7.16
CA VAL A 11 -0.66 -8.23 -8.46
C VAL A 11 0.64 -7.42 -8.33
N THR A 12 0.74 -6.56 -7.30
CA THR A 12 1.94 -5.76 -7.04
C THR A 12 3.17 -6.62 -6.83
N LEU A 13 3.06 -7.70 -6.05
CA LEU A 13 4.17 -8.62 -5.81
C LEU A 13 4.58 -9.37 -7.08
N ASN A 14 3.62 -9.80 -7.90
CA ASN A 14 3.94 -10.44 -9.18
C ASN A 14 4.66 -9.47 -10.14
N ASN A 15 4.23 -8.21 -10.20
CA ASN A 15 4.89 -7.21 -11.04
C ASN A 15 6.26 -6.80 -10.49
N TRP A 16 6.42 -6.75 -9.17
CA TRP A 16 7.73 -6.57 -8.54
C TRP A 16 8.69 -7.69 -8.93
N ASP A 17 8.26 -8.94 -8.83
CA ASP A 17 9.10 -10.09 -9.19
C ASP A 17 9.50 -10.02 -10.67
N ALA A 18 8.56 -9.68 -11.56
CA ALA A 18 8.81 -9.50 -12.99
C ALA A 18 9.81 -8.35 -13.26
N MET A 19 9.64 -7.20 -12.60
CA MET A 19 10.56 -6.06 -12.72
C MET A 19 11.96 -6.39 -12.17
N SER A 20 12.04 -7.12 -11.05
CA SER A 20 13.31 -7.45 -10.42
C SER A 20 14.17 -8.41 -11.25
N GLY A 21 13.54 -9.17 -12.15
CA GLY A 21 14.20 -10.14 -13.02
C GLY A 21 14.32 -9.72 -14.49
N SER A 22 13.81 -8.55 -14.88
CA SER A 22 13.84 -8.08 -16.27
C SER A 22 15.13 -7.34 -16.61
N GLU A 23 15.52 -7.39 -17.89
CA GLU A 23 16.71 -6.72 -18.43
C GLU A 23 16.39 -6.11 -19.80
N GLY A 24 17.18 -5.11 -20.22
CA GLY A 24 17.02 -4.48 -21.54
C GLY A 24 15.67 -3.79 -21.71
N ASP A 25 15.06 -3.93 -22.88
CA ASP A 25 13.82 -3.22 -23.23
C ASP A 25 12.60 -3.67 -22.40
N GLU A 26 12.62 -4.89 -21.85
CA GLU A 26 11.55 -5.40 -20.98
C GLU A 26 11.58 -4.78 -19.57
N ALA A 27 12.71 -4.17 -19.18
CA ALA A 27 12.87 -3.56 -17.86
C ALA A 27 11.99 -2.32 -17.67
N GLU A 28 11.84 -1.50 -18.71
CA GLU A 28 11.01 -0.30 -18.65
C GLU A 28 9.52 -0.64 -18.54
N GLU A 29 9.03 -1.60 -19.35
CA GLU A 29 7.64 -2.04 -19.29
C GLU A 29 7.30 -2.69 -17.95
N ALA A 30 8.18 -3.55 -17.44
CA ALA A 30 7.99 -4.18 -16.13
C ALA A 30 8.02 -3.17 -14.99
N ALA A 31 8.88 -2.15 -15.06
CA ALA A 31 8.92 -1.08 -14.07
C ALA A 31 7.63 -0.25 -14.06
N ASN A 32 7.12 0.13 -15.23
CA ASN A 32 5.85 0.84 -15.36
C ASN A 32 4.68 0.00 -14.84
N ALA A 33 4.67 -1.30 -15.11
CA ALA A 33 3.64 -2.21 -14.61
C ALA A 33 3.69 -2.34 -13.07
N PHE A 34 4.89 -2.44 -12.51
CA PHE A 34 5.09 -2.44 -11.06
C PHE A 34 4.57 -1.15 -10.42
N GLU A 35 5.03 0.01 -10.91
CA GLU A 35 4.62 1.32 -10.40
C GLU A 35 3.08 1.48 -10.40
N ALA A 36 2.45 1.17 -11.54
CA ALA A 36 1.00 1.25 -11.67
C ALA A 36 0.28 0.32 -10.68
N SER A 37 0.74 -0.93 -10.54
CA SER A 37 0.13 -1.86 -9.57
C SER A 37 0.36 -1.45 -8.11
N PHE A 38 1.53 -0.88 -7.80
CA PHE A 38 1.85 -0.41 -6.46
C PHE A 38 0.87 0.67 -6.02
N TYR A 39 0.63 1.68 -6.86
CA TYR A 39 -0.34 2.74 -6.53
C TYR A 39 -1.79 2.24 -6.46
N ILE A 40 -2.20 1.29 -7.31
CA ILE A 40 -3.52 0.63 -7.17
C ILE A 40 -3.65 -0.07 -5.82
N PHE A 41 -2.59 -0.74 -5.37
CA PHE A 41 -2.56 -1.37 -4.05
C PHE A 41 -2.67 -0.34 -2.92
N ILE A 42 -1.92 0.77 -2.99
CA ILE A 42 -1.98 1.86 -2.00
C ILE A 42 -3.38 2.50 -1.95
N ASP A 43 -3.99 2.79 -3.11
CA ASP A 43 -5.34 3.35 -3.18
C ASP A 43 -6.37 2.39 -2.56
N THR A 44 -6.30 1.10 -2.92
CA THR A 44 -7.20 0.08 -2.37
C THR A 44 -7.02 -0.06 -0.85
N LEU A 45 -5.81 0.09 -0.36
CA LEU A 45 -5.51 0.05 1.07
C LEU A 45 -6.05 1.28 1.80
N SER A 46 -5.89 2.46 1.20
CA SER A 46 -6.43 3.73 1.71
C SER A 46 -7.95 3.66 1.83
N ASP A 47 -8.65 3.18 0.80
CA ASP A 47 -10.10 2.98 0.83
C ASP A 47 -10.52 2.04 1.96
N TRP A 48 -9.81 0.92 2.13
CA TRP A 48 -10.07 0.00 3.23
C TRP A 48 -9.89 0.64 4.62
N VAL A 49 -8.88 1.49 4.80
CA VAL A 49 -8.68 2.22 6.06
C VAL A 49 -9.84 3.17 6.35
N LEU A 50 -10.35 3.86 5.33
CA LEU A 50 -11.49 4.78 5.47
C LEU A 50 -12.79 4.06 5.86
N GLU A 51 -12.90 2.75 5.57
CA GLU A 51 -14.04 1.92 5.96
C GLU A 51 -13.96 1.39 7.41
N LEU A 52 -12.82 1.54 8.10
CA LEU A 52 -12.69 1.10 9.48
C LEU A 52 -13.58 1.93 10.42
N GLU A 53 -14.25 1.25 11.36
CA GLU A 53 -15.02 1.95 12.41
C GLU A 53 -14.11 2.81 13.30
N GLN A 54 -12.88 2.34 13.53
CA GLN A 54 -11.83 3.05 14.27
C GLN A 54 -10.55 3.05 13.44
N PRO A 55 -10.38 4.02 12.54
CA PRO A 55 -9.18 4.12 11.74
C PRO A 55 -7.98 4.55 12.60
N PRO A 56 -6.76 4.07 12.29
CA PRO A 56 -5.55 4.48 12.99
C PRO A 56 -5.31 5.99 12.85
N GLN A 57 -4.66 6.56 13.85
CA GLN A 57 -4.29 7.98 13.93
C GLN A 57 -2.77 8.18 13.82
N THR A 58 -2.01 7.11 13.99
CA THR A 58 -0.54 7.12 13.90
C THR A 58 -0.05 5.97 13.04
N LEU A 59 1.15 6.13 12.49
CA LEU A 59 1.80 5.06 11.72
C LEU A 59 1.97 3.79 12.56
N GLU A 60 2.31 3.93 13.85
CA GLU A 60 2.46 2.81 14.77
C GLU A 60 1.14 2.02 14.91
N GLU A 61 0.01 2.71 15.14
CA GLU A 61 -1.30 2.07 15.21
C GLU A 61 -1.69 1.37 13.89
N PHE A 62 -1.35 1.99 12.75
CA PHE A 62 -1.59 1.40 11.44
C PHE A 62 -0.77 0.12 11.25
N LEU A 63 0.52 0.13 11.60
CA LEU A 63 1.41 -1.03 11.48
C LEU A 63 1.03 -2.18 12.43
N GLU A 64 0.37 -1.87 13.56
CA GLU A 64 -0.16 -2.86 14.51
C GLU A 64 -1.44 -3.56 14.02
N LEU A 65 -2.09 -3.07 12.95
CA LEU A 65 -3.29 -3.71 12.44
C LEU A 65 -2.96 -5.13 11.91
N PRO A 66 -3.72 -6.18 12.31
CA PRO A 66 -3.42 -7.56 11.90
C PRO A 66 -3.34 -7.76 10.38
N MET A 67 -4.12 -6.99 9.61
CA MET A 67 -4.05 -7.02 8.16
C MET A 67 -2.74 -6.42 7.65
N ILE A 68 -2.31 -5.30 8.21
CA ILE A 68 -1.07 -4.62 7.82
C ILE A 68 0.15 -5.48 8.17
N GLN A 69 0.17 -6.11 9.34
CA GLN A 69 1.22 -7.09 9.67
C GLN A 69 1.30 -8.21 8.63
N SER A 70 0.16 -8.76 8.21
CA SER A 70 0.11 -9.78 7.15
C SER A 70 0.61 -9.27 5.78
N ILE A 71 0.48 -7.97 5.50
CA ILE A 71 1.01 -7.34 4.28
C ILE A 71 2.53 -7.18 4.40
N VAL A 72 2.99 -6.60 5.51
CA VAL A 72 4.41 -6.33 5.79
C VAL A 72 5.25 -7.61 5.76
N GLU A 73 4.72 -8.71 6.32
CA GLU A 73 5.38 -10.03 6.27
C GLU A 73 5.61 -10.56 4.85
N ARG A 74 4.83 -10.08 3.88
CA ARG A 74 4.90 -10.50 2.47
C ARG A 74 5.71 -9.54 1.61
N LEU A 75 5.97 -8.33 2.08
CA LEU A 75 6.67 -7.31 1.30
C LEU A 75 8.17 -7.64 1.18
N PRO A 76 8.74 -7.55 -0.03
CA PRO A 76 10.18 -7.49 -0.22
C PRO A 76 10.77 -6.33 0.59
N ALA A 77 11.95 -6.54 1.20
CA ALA A 77 12.61 -5.51 1.99
C ALA A 77 12.76 -4.14 1.28
N PRO A 78 13.07 -4.07 -0.04
CA PRO A 78 13.12 -2.79 -0.75
C PRO A 78 11.78 -2.05 -0.82
N LEU A 79 10.65 -2.77 -0.77
CA LEU A 79 9.31 -2.18 -0.86
C LEU A 79 8.78 -1.71 0.49
N TYR A 80 9.33 -2.21 1.61
CA TYR A 80 8.88 -1.83 2.94
C TYR A 80 8.96 -0.31 3.17
N LEU A 81 10.06 0.33 2.78
CA LEU A 81 10.23 1.77 2.95
C LEU A 81 9.22 2.59 2.11
N ASN A 82 8.98 2.18 0.87
CA ASN A 82 7.99 2.83 0.02
C ASN A 82 6.59 2.67 0.63
N PHE A 83 6.27 1.46 1.10
CA PHE A 83 5.01 1.20 1.78
C PHE A 83 4.83 2.05 3.04
N GLU A 84 5.86 2.17 3.88
CA GLU A 84 5.83 3.00 5.08
C GLU A 84 5.59 4.48 4.76
N THR A 85 6.25 4.99 3.72
CA THR A 85 6.07 6.37 3.23
C THR A 85 4.61 6.61 2.80
N GLU A 86 4.03 5.69 2.03
CA GLU A 86 2.64 5.82 1.57
C GLU A 86 1.63 5.65 2.72
N ALA A 87 1.93 4.77 3.70
CA ALA A 87 1.12 4.61 4.89
C ALA A 87 1.04 5.88 5.73
N GLU A 88 2.16 6.61 5.88
CA GLU A 88 2.16 7.94 6.52
C GLU A 88 1.22 8.90 5.79
N LEU A 89 1.29 8.96 4.45
CA LEU A 89 0.44 9.83 3.64
C LEU A 89 -1.05 9.49 3.77
N ILE A 90 -1.41 8.20 3.81
CA ILE A 90 -2.79 7.75 4.05
C ILE A 90 -3.32 8.32 5.37
N ILE A 91 -2.51 8.22 6.44
CA ILE A 91 -2.89 8.66 7.79
C ILE A 91 -2.99 10.19 7.87
N GLU A 92 -2.04 10.91 7.28
CA GLU A 92 -2.05 12.37 7.23
C GLU A 92 -3.27 12.90 6.45
N ASN A 93 -3.53 12.35 5.27
CA ASN A 93 -4.64 12.79 4.43
C ASN A 93 -5.99 12.54 5.11
N LYS A 94 -6.12 11.41 5.82
CA LYS A 94 -7.29 11.11 6.62
C LYS A 94 -7.45 12.08 7.79
N THR A 95 -6.38 12.43 8.49
CA THR A 95 -6.42 13.43 9.58
C THR A 95 -7.00 14.76 9.08
N ARG A 96 -6.59 15.21 7.88
CA ARG A 96 -7.14 16.43 7.25
C ARG A 96 -8.65 16.33 6.97
N ILE A 97 -9.10 15.18 6.43
CA ILE A 97 -10.53 14.94 6.17
C ILE A 97 -11.35 14.94 7.47
N GLU A 98 -10.79 14.45 8.57
CA GLU A 98 -11.46 14.52 9.88
C GLU A 98 -11.54 15.95 10.39
N GLU A 99 -10.48 16.76 10.29
CA GLU A 99 -10.48 18.17 10.68
C GLU A 99 -11.52 18.99 9.89
N ASP A 100 -11.58 18.83 8.56
CA ASP A 100 -12.52 19.54 7.68
C ASP A 100 -14.01 19.26 7.99
N LYS A 101 -14.34 18.15 8.65
CA LYS A 101 -15.74 17.82 9.03
C LYS A 101 -16.26 18.63 10.22
N TYR A 102 -15.37 19.27 10.97
CA TYR A 102 -15.72 20.01 12.18
C TYR A 102 -15.70 21.55 12.01
N ASP A 103 -15.40 22.05 10.81
CA ASP A 103 -15.53 23.46 10.38
C ASP A 103 -16.84 23.73 9.61
#